data_AF-A0A9E3EVE1-F1
#
_entry.id   AF-A0A9E3EVE1-F1
#
_cell.length_a   1.000
_cell.length_b   1.000
_cell.length_c   1.000
_cell.angle_alpha   90.00
_cell.angle_beta   90.00
_cell.angle_gamma   90.00
#
_symmetry.space_group_name_H-M   'P 1'
#
loop_
_entity.id
_entity.type
_entity.pdbx_description
1 polymer ?
#
loop_
_entity_poly.entity_id
_entity_poly.type
_entity_poly.pdbx_seq_one_letter_code
_entity_poly.pdbx_strand_id
1 'polypeptide(L)'
;MTEQVTKMSPRFKARLAGVFEALEGAGSAGGQVLIRGSLVVTSNAAATAINIQGHEPLLLLGFASSLIAVACHLVWAFLFYDLFKPVNRGVSLLAAFVIIVGCAMQALTSLLYLAPLLILQNGSALSAFTPHQLQALALVFLNLNEQAFDVYLVFFGLWCILIGYLIFRSTFLPRIIGVLLAIDGVGWMLYLSPPLANQLFLFIAVASALAEIPLMLWLLVVGVNAKRWKEQEAAAWASLRI
;
A
#
# COMPACT_ATOMS: atom_id res chain seq x y z
N MET A 1 -23.62 5.86 -3.37
CA MET A 1 -22.48 5.00 -3.79
C MET A 1 -22.59 3.57 -3.25
N THR A 2 -22.85 3.38 -1.95
CA THR A 2 -22.92 2.07 -1.27
C THR A 2 -23.97 1.10 -1.86
N GLU A 3 -25.12 1.61 -2.29
CA GLU A 3 -26.23 0.81 -2.86
C GLU A 3 -26.00 0.39 -4.33
N GLN A 4 -25.20 1.16 -5.08
CA GLN A 4 -24.82 0.84 -6.45
C GLN A 4 -23.68 -0.18 -6.48
N VAL A 5 -22.72 -0.08 -5.56
CA VAL A 5 -21.63 -1.08 -5.47
C VAL A 5 -22.15 -2.43 -5.03
N THR A 6 -23.13 -2.50 -4.12
CA THR A 6 -23.77 -3.77 -3.75
C THR A 6 -24.49 -4.45 -4.93
N LYS A 7 -24.99 -3.69 -5.92
CA LYS A 7 -25.63 -4.22 -7.13
C LYS A 7 -24.63 -4.70 -8.21
N MET A 8 -23.35 -4.37 -8.08
CA MET A 8 -22.33 -4.75 -9.07
C MET A 8 -22.01 -6.25 -8.97
N SER A 9 -21.81 -6.89 -10.13
CA SER A 9 -21.44 -8.31 -10.15
C SER A 9 -20.10 -8.55 -9.42
N PRO A 10 -19.93 -9.68 -8.72
CA PRO A 10 -18.69 -9.96 -7.99
C PRO A 10 -17.46 -10.02 -8.91
N ARG A 11 -17.63 -10.45 -10.16
CA ARG A 11 -16.58 -10.40 -11.19
C ARG A 11 -16.13 -8.98 -11.51
N PHE A 12 -17.07 -8.04 -11.63
CA PHE A 12 -16.73 -6.66 -11.90
C PHE A 12 -15.99 -6.05 -10.70
N LYS A 13 -16.45 -6.29 -9.47
CA LYS A 13 -15.74 -5.84 -8.25
C LYS A 13 -14.32 -6.35 -8.19
N ALA A 14 -14.11 -7.63 -8.51
CA ALA A 14 -12.79 -8.25 -8.54
C ALA A 14 -11.88 -7.58 -9.58
N ARG A 15 -12.37 -7.33 -10.80
CA ARG A 15 -11.60 -6.62 -11.84
C ARG A 15 -11.25 -5.21 -11.42
N LEU A 16 -12.21 -4.49 -10.86
CA LEU A 16 -12.00 -3.14 -10.37
C LEU A 16 -10.96 -3.12 -9.24
N ALA A 17 -11.00 -4.12 -8.35
CA ALA A 17 -10.00 -4.29 -7.31
C ALA A 17 -8.60 -4.50 -7.89
N GLY A 18 -8.45 -5.36 -8.91
CA GLY A 18 -7.18 -5.55 -9.61
C GLY A 18 -6.65 -4.29 -10.33
N VAL A 19 -7.54 -3.41 -10.80
CA VAL A 19 -7.14 -2.10 -11.35
C VAL A 19 -6.60 -1.19 -10.25
N PHE A 20 -7.30 -1.09 -9.12
CA PHE A 20 -6.86 -0.25 -8.01
C PHE A 20 -5.60 -0.78 -7.31
N GLU A 21 -5.44 -2.10 -7.22
CA GLU A 21 -4.19 -2.76 -6.83
C GLU A 21 -3.03 -2.34 -7.74
N ALA A 22 -3.21 -2.41 -9.07
CA ALA A 22 -2.18 -2.00 -10.02
C ALA A 22 -1.82 -0.51 -9.92
N LEU A 23 -2.82 0.36 -9.75
CA LEU A 23 -2.62 1.81 -9.60
C LEU A 23 -1.96 2.15 -8.28
N GLU A 24 -2.32 1.47 -7.19
CA GLU A 24 -1.69 1.63 -5.88
C GLU A 24 -0.22 1.20 -5.96
N GLY A 25 0.06 0.00 -6.45
CA GLY A 25 1.43 -0.50 -6.56
C GLY A 25 2.30 0.36 -7.47
N ALA A 26 1.78 0.79 -8.62
CA ALA A 26 2.51 1.69 -9.52
C ALA A 26 2.74 3.08 -8.90
N GLY A 27 1.75 3.64 -8.22
CA GLY A 27 1.85 4.94 -7.55
C GLY A 27 2.83 4.90 -6.38
N SER A 28 2.72 3.90 -5.51
CA SER A 28 3.60 3.77 -4.34
C SER A 28 5.02 3.41 -4.75
N ALA A 29 5.24 2.43 -5.63
CA ALA A 29 6.58 2.10 -6.10
C ALA A 29 7.21 3.25 -6.91
N GLY A 30 6.42 3.89 -7.78
CA GLY A 30 6.85 5.04 -8.57
C GLY A 30 7.31 6.21 -7.70
N GLY A 31 6.44 6.67 -6.79
CA GLY A 31 6.72 7.85 -5.96
C GLY A 31 7.70 7.59 -4.82
N GLN A 32 7.41 6.57 -4.02
CA GLN A 32 8.10 6.35 -2.75
C GLN A 32 9.41 5.56 -2.91
N VAL A 33 9.53 4.69 -3.92
CA VAL A 33 10.74 3.88 -4.14
C VAL A 33 11.60 4.48 -5.24
N LEU A 34 11.08 4.60 -6.46
CA LEU A 34 11.89 4.98 -7.63
C LEU A 34 12.24 6.47 -7.61
N ILE A 35 11.25 7.36 -7.54
CA ILE A 35 11.47 8.80 -7.57
C ILE A 35 12.28 9.23 -6.34
N ARG A 36 11.89 8.79 -5.13
CA ARG A 36 12.64 9.09 -3.91
C ARG A 36 14.08 8.60 -4.00
N GLY A 37 14.29 7.36 -4.44
CA GLY A 37 15.62 6.76 -4.58
C GLY A 37 16.52 7.51 -5.55
N SER A 38 15.96 8.22 -6.54
CA SER A 38 16.72 9.07 -7.45
C SER A 38 17.11 10.43 -6.85
N LEU A 39 16.35 10.93 -5.87
CA LEU A 39 16.53 12.26 -5.29
C LEU A 39 17.41 12.23 -4.03
N VAL A 40 17.32 11.17 -3.22
CA VAL A 40 17.94 11.10 -1.90
C VAL A 40 19.32 10.45 -1.95
N VAL A 41 20.32 11.18 -1.44
CA VAL A 41 21.66 10.64 -1.14
C VAL A 41 21.77 10.49 0.37
N THR A 42 21.53 9.27 0.89
CA THR A 42 21.32 8.98 2.32
C THR A 42 22.42 9.53 3.25
N SER A 43 23.66 9.60 2.76
CA SER A 43 24.83 10.09 3.52
C SER A 43 25.20 11.56 3.26
N ASN A 44 24.49 12.26 2.38
CA ASN A 44 24.86 13.62 1.95
C ASN A 44 23.62 14.53 1.80
N ALA A 45 23.40 15.35 2.84
CA ALA A 45 22.31 16.31 2.88
C ALA A 45 22.43 17.41 1.80
N ALA A 46 23.64 17.87 1.51
CA ALA A 46 23.88 18.91 0.50
C ALA A 46 23.57 18.39 -0.91
N ALA A 47 24.03 17.18 -1.25
CA ALA A 47 23.72 16.55 -2.53
C ALA A 47 22.22 16.29 -2.69
N THR A 48 21.55 15.82 -1.63
CA THR A 48 20.08 15.64 -1.62
C THR A 48 19.35 16.94 -1.87
N ALA A 49 19.77 18.04 -1.23
CA ALA A 49 19.16 19.35 -1.43
C ALA A 49 19.35 19.89 -2.86
N ILE A 50 20.55 19.70 -3.45
CA ILE A 50 20.82 20.04 -4.85
C ILE A 50 19.91 19.25 -5.78
N ASN A 51 19.76 17.94 -5.56
CA ASN A 51 18.87 17.10 -6.37
C ASN A 51 17.42 17.58 -6.32
N ILE A 52 16.92 17.89 -5.11
CA ILE A 52 15.54 18.36 -4.90
C ILE A 52 15.32 19.71 -5.58
N GLN A 53 16.19 20.68 -5.37
CA GLN A 53 16.07 22.01 -5.98
C GLN A 53 16.22 21.97 -7.50
N GLY A 54 17.05 21.06 -8.02
CA GLY A 54 17.22 20.83 -9.46
C GLY A 54 16.06 20.06 -10.12
N HIS A 55 15.26 19.33 -9.34
CA HIS A 55 14.21 18.44 -9.85
C HIS A 55 12.90 18.57 -9.04
N GLU A 56 12.50 19.79 -8.68
CA GLU A 56 11.28 20.04 -7.92
C GLU A 56 10.01 19.41 -8.53
N PRO A 57 9.77 19.50 -9.86
CA PRO A 57 8.60 18.84 -10.47
C PRO A 57 8.59 17.32 -10.28
N LEU A 58 9.76 16.70 -10.23
CA LEU A 58 9.91 15.26 -10.01
C LEU A 58 9.54 14.90 -8.57
N LEU A 59 9.97 15.70 -7.58
CA LEU A 59 9.55 15.53 -6.19
C LEU A 59 8.04 15.69 -6.02
N LEU A 60 7.44 16.70 -6.66
CA LEU A 60 5.99 16.92 -6.63
C LEU A 60 5.21 15.77 -7.31
N LEU A 61 5.74 15.22 -8.40
CA LEU A 61 5.18 14.02 -9.04
C LEU A 61 5.26 12.82 -8.08
N GLY A 62 6.39 12.64 -7.40
CA GLY A 62 6.56 11.62 -6.35
C GLY A 62 5.50 11.74 -5.27
N PHE A 63 5.34 12.93 -4.69
CA PHE A 63 4.28 13.23 -3.72
C PHE A 63 2.87 12.90 -4.25
N ALA A 64 2.53 13.40 -5.45
CA ALA A 64 1.21 13.19 -6.03
C ALA A 64 0.93 11.70 -6.28
N SER A 65 1.92 10.96 -6.80
CA SER A 65 1.79 9.52 -7.05
C SER A 65 1.59 8.71 -5.76
N SER A 66 2.33 9.03 -4.69
CA SER A 66 2.15 8.41 -3.37
C SER A 66 0.77 8.72 -2.79
N LEU A 67 0.28 9.95 -2.91
CA LEU A 67 -1.04 10.33 -2.38
C LEU A 67 -2.19 9.68 -3.17
N ILE A 68 -2.06 9.57 -4.50
CA ILE A 68 -3.02 8.86 -5.34
C ILE A 68 -3.04 7.36 -5.00
N ALA A 69 -1.88 6.77 -4.69
CA ALA A 69 -1.80 5.38 -4.24
C ALA A 69 -2.64 5.15 -2.99
N VAL A 70 -2.56 6.03 -1.98
CA VAL A 70 -3.40 5.95 -0.76
C VAL A 70 -4.89 5.90 -1.11
N ALA A 71 -5.34 6.78 -2.01
CA ALA A 71 -6.74 6.79 -2.43
C ALA A 71 -7.14 5.50 -3.16
N CYS A 72 -6.27 4.96 -4.01
CA CYS A 72 -6.48 3.69 -4.70
C CYS A 72 -6.56 2.53 -3.70
N HIS A 73 -5.69 2.51 -2.69
CA HIS A 73 -5.67 1.49 -1.65
C HIS A 73 -6.98 1.47 -0.85
N LEU A 74 -7.52 2.64 -0.49
CA LEU A 74 -8.81 2.71 0.22
C LEU A 74 -9.96 2.12 -0.61
N VAL A 75 -9.99 2.39 -1.92
CA VAL A 75 -11.00 1.80 -2.81
C VAL A 75 -10.78 0.29 -2.96
N TRP A 76 -9.52 -0.15 -3.10
CA TRP A 76 -9.16 -1.55 -3.16
C TRP A 76 -9.61 -2.32 -1.90
N ALA A 77 -9.28 -1.79 -0.72
CA ALA A 77 -9.68 -2.33 0.58
C ALA A 77 -11.21 -2.43 0.71
N PHE A 78 -11.94 -1.41 0.27
CA PHE A 78 -13.40 -1.44 0.26
C PHE A 78 -13.96 -2.54 -0.65
N LEU A 79 -13.41 -2.69 -1.86
CA LEU A 79 -13.83 -3.74 -2.79
C LEU A 79 -13.53 -5.13 -2.25
N PHE A 80 -12.37 -5.31 -1.61
CA PHE A 80 -12.00 -6.58 -0.97
C PHE A 80 -12.88 -6.89 0.24
N TYR A 81 -13.20 -5.89 1.07
CA TYR A 81 -14.15 -6.07 2.17
C TYR A 81 -15.48 -6.65 1.65
N ASP A 82 -16.00 -6.03 0.59
CA ASP A 82 -17.29 -6.37 0.00
C ASP A 82 -17.27 -7.71 -0.75
N LEU A 83 -16.11 -8.11 -1.28
CA LEU A 83 -15.88 -9.38 -1.95
C LEU A 83 -15.72 -10.54 -0.95
N PHE A 84 -15.04 -10.31 0.19
CA PHE A 84 -14.71 -11.35 1.16
C PHE A 84 -15.64 -11.40 2.38
N LYS A 85 -16.55 -10.43 2.55
CA LYS A 85 -17.61 -10.51 3.59
C LYS A 85 -18.40 -11.83 3.59
N PRO A 86 -18.69 -12.51 2.46
CA PRO A 86 -19.37 -13.81 2.47
C PRO A 86 -18.53 -14.95 3.05
N VAL A 87 -17.20 -14.81 3.04
CA VAL A 87 -16.28 -15.84 3.55
C VAL A 87 -16.18 -15.75 5.07
N ASN A 88 -15.89 -14.54 5.57
CA ASN A 88 -15.92 -14.23 7.00
C ASN A 88 -16.00 -12.71 7.20
N ARG A 89 -17.15 -12.21 7.65
CA ARG A 89 -17.38 -10.78 7.85
C ARG A 89 -16.42 -10.16 8.88
N GLY A 90 -16.11 -10.88 9.96
CA GLY A 90 -15.24 -10.39 11.02
C GLY A 90 -13.79 -10.20 10.54
N VAL A 91 -13.22 -11.20 9.88
CA VAL A 91 -11.86 -11.12 9.34
C VAL A 91 -11.77 -10.11 8.18
N SER A 92 -12.80 -10.06 7.33
CA SER A 92 -12.88 -9.06 6.25
C SER A 92 -12.92 -7.63 6.80
N LEU A 93 -13.67 -7.39 7.87
CA LEU A 93 -13.74 -6.09 8.55
C LEU A 93 -12.41 -5.76 9.26
N LEU A 94 -11.80 -6.74 9.93
CA LEU A 94 -10.49 -6.57 10.55
C LEU A 94 -9.43 -6.17 9.53
N ALA A 95 -9.40 -6.84 8.36
CA ALA A 95 -8.50 -6.48 7.27
C ALA A 95 -8.72 -5.02 6.83
N ALA A 96 -9.99 -4.61 6.63
CA ALA A 96 -10.31 -3.23 6.28
C ALA A 96 -9.80 -2.21 7.33
N PHE A 97 -9.95 -2.48 8.63
CA PHE A 97 -9.44 -1.59 9.67
C PHE A 97 -7.91 -1.53 9.69
N VAL A 98 -7.24 -2.68 9.61
CA VAL A 98 -5.77 -2.77 9.58
C VAL A 98 -5.22 -1.92 8.45
N ILE A 99 -5.79 -2.04 7.24
CA ILE A 99 -5.27 -1.31 6.09
C ILE A 99 -5.62 0.17 6.11
N ILE A 100 -6.75 0.58 6.71
CA ILE A 100 -7.02 2.01 6.92
C ILE A 100 -5.94 2.66 7.78
N VAL A 101 -5.45 1.97 8.82
CA VAL A 101 -4.31 2.44 9.61
C VAL A 101 -3.04 2.51 8.75
N GLY A 102 -2.80 1.48 7.92
CA GLY A 102 -1.71 1.51 6.93
C GLY A 102 -1.80 2.71 5.98
N CYS A 103 -2.96 2.95 5.38
CA CYS A 103 -3.21 4.10 4.50
C CYS A 103 -3.00 5.44 5.21
N ALA A 104 -3.36 5.55 6.49
CA ALA A 104 -3.08 6.75 7.29
C ALA A 104 -1.57 6.96 7.47
N MET A 105 -0.81 5.90 7.71
CA MET A 105 0.65 5.95 7.75
C MET A 105 1.24 6.32 6.39
N GLN A 106 0.76 5.75 5.29
CA GLN A 106 1.20 6.09 3.92
C GLN A 106 0.80 7.54 3.50
N ALA A 107 -0.30 8.07 4.04
CA ALA A 107 -0.62 9.49 3.88
C ALA A 107 0.36 10.39 4.65
N LEU A 108 0.76 9.97 5.86
CA LEU A 108 1.79 10.65 6.65
C LEU A 108 3.14 10.62 5.95
N THR A 109 3.52 9.52 5.29
CA THR A 109 4.76 9.47 4.49
C THR A 109 4.72 10.54 3.40
N SER A 110 3.60 10.68 2.68
CA SER A 110 3.44 11.69 1.63
C SER A 110 3.61 13.11 2.17
N LEU A 111 3.12 13.41 3.38
CA LEU A 111 3.35 14.70 4.03
C LEU A 111 4.84 14.94 4.33
N LEU A 112 5.51 13.94 4.91
CA LEU A 112 6.95 14.00 5.23
C LEU A 112 7.81 14.11 3.95
N TYR A 113 7.33 13.57 2.83
CA TYR A 113 7.97 13.66 1.52
C TYR A 113 8.02 15.09 0.96
N LEU A 114 7.00 15.90 1.26
CA LEU A 114 6.89 17.28 0.78
C LEU A 114 7.70 18.26 1.65
N ALA A 115 7.92 17.94 2.92
CA ALA A 115 8.61 18.81 3.88
C ALA A 115 9.99 19.34 3.43
N PRO A 116 10.88 18.54 2.79
CA PRO A 116 12.16 19.01 2.28
C PRO A 116 12.04 20.21 1.35
N LEU A 117 11.03 20.23 0.47
CA LEU A 117 10.83 21.33 -0.47
C LEU A 117 10.50 22.62 0.27
N LEU A 118 9.58 22.55 1.24
CA LEU A 118 9.16 23.68 2.06
C LEU A 118 10.31 24.23 2.92
N ILE A 119 11.17 23.35 3.44
CA ILE A 119 12.34 23.70 4.26
C ILE A 119 13.42 24.38 3.40
N LEU A 120 13.70 23.82 2.21
CA LEU A 120 14.79 24.27 1.34
C LEU A 120 14.48 25.56 0.57
N GLN A 121 13.20 25.90 0.35
CA GLN A 121 12.80 27.17 -0.25
C GLN A 121 13.02 28.38 0.69
N ASN A 122 13.39 28.15 1.96
CA ASN A 122 13.88 29.14 2.92
C ASN A 122 13.01 30.41 3.04
N GLY A 123 11.72 30.23 3.37
CA GLY A 123 10.80 31.34 3.64
C GLY A 123 11.22 32.17 4.88
N SER A 124 10.68 33.38 5.02
CA SER A 124 11.03 34.32 6.11
C SER A 124 10.94 33.72 7.52
N ALA A 125 10.08 32.73 7.73
CA ALA A 125 9.89 31.98 8.97
C ALA A 125 11.11 31.12 9.39
N LEU A 126 12.02 30.77 8.48
CA LEU A 126 13.20 29.92 8.75
C LEU A 126 14.52 30.71 8.70
N SER A 127 14.45 32.04 8.69
CA SER A 127 15.62 32.94 8.62
C SER A 127 16.65 32.77 9.76
N ALA A 128 16.27 32.12 10.87
CA ALA A 128 17.17 31.80 11.98
C ALA A 128 18.11 30.61 11.69
N PHE A 129 17.82 29.79 10.67
CA PHE A 129 18.62 28.62 10.32
C PHE A 129 19.64 28.95 9.24
N THR A 130 20.83 28.37 9.35
CA THR A 130 21.83 28.40 8.27
C THR A 130 21.41 27.45 7.13
N PRO A 131 21.89 27.67 5.89
CA PRO A 131 21.62 26.77 4.77
C PRO A 131 22.01 25.31 5.06
N HIS A 132 23.14 25.07 5.73
CA HIS A 132 23.58 23.73 6.11
C HIS A 132 22.63 23.06 7.10
N GLN A 133 22.08 23.82 8.06
CA GLN A 133 21.07 23.30 9.00
C GLN A 133 19.76 22.94 8.29
N LEU A 134 19.32 23.74 7.32
CA LEU A 134 18.12 23.45 6.52
C LEU A 134 18.29 22.19 5.66
N GLN A 135 19.46 22.00 5.05
CA GLN A 135 19.78 20.77 4.30
C GLN A 135 19.75 19.53 5.19
N ALA A 136 20.38 19.60 6.37
CA ALA A 136 20.35 18.50 7.34
C ALA A 136 18.93 18.19 7.81
N LEU A 137 18.13 19.24 8.09
CA LEU A 137 16.74 19.08 8.51
C LEU A 137 15.88 18.43 7.40
N ALA A 138 16.06 18.85 6.15
CA ALA A 138 15.38 18.24 5.00
C ALA A 138 15.69 16.72 4.89
N LEU A 139 16.96 16.32 5.08
CA LEU A 139 17.34 14.91 5.11
C LEU A 139 16.69 14.15 6.29
N VAL A 140 16.59 14.77 7.47
CA VAL A 140 15.89 14.16 8.63
C VAL A 140 14.42 13.86 8.31
N PHE A 141 13.71 14.79 7.65
CA PHE A 141 12.32 14.54 7.24
C PHE A 141 12.20 13.40 6.21
N LEU A 142 13.17 13.27 5.29
CA LEU A 142 13.22 12.15 4.34
C LEU A 142 13.51 10.81 5.00
N ASN A 143 14.31 10.80 6.06
CA ASN A 143 14.54 9.60 6.87
C ASN A 143 13.29 9.23 7.68
N LEU A 144 12.60 10.21 8.25
CA LEU A 144 11.32 9.97 8.94
C LEU A 144 10.24 9.49 7.95
N ASN A 145 10.23 10.00 6.73
CA ASN A 145 9.37 9.50 5.65
C ASN A 145 9.61 8.02 5.38
N GLU A 146 10.86 7.56 5.36
CA GLU A 146 11.21 6.14 5.20
C GLU A 146 10.72 5.30 6.39
N GLN A 147 10.96 5.75 7.61
CA GLN A 147 10.49 5.04 8.81
C GLN A 147 8.95 4.95 8.85
N ALA A 148 8.24 6.00 8.48
CA ALA A 148 6.79 5.97 8.39
C ALA A 148 6.30 5.01 7.28
N PHE A 149 7.08 4.83 6.21
CA PHE A 149 6.77 3.89 5.13
C PHE A 149 7.02 2.44 5.57
N ASP A 150 8.10 2.18 6.32
CA ASP A 150 8.35 0.88 6.93
C ASP A 150 7.19 0.46 7.85
N VAL A 151 6.65 1.41 8.64
CA VAL A 151 5.45 1.15 9.45
C VAL A 151 4.24 0.82 8.59
N TYR A 152 4.02 1.53 7.48
CA TYR A 152 2.98 1.19 6.51
C TYR A 152 3.14 -0.25 6.00
N LEU A 153 4.36 -0.67 5.62
CA LEU A 153 4.62 -2.03 5.15
C LEU A 153 4.25 -3.09 6.19
N VAL A 154 4.46 -2.84 7.49
CA VAL A 154 4.02 -3.77 8.54
C VAL A 154 2.50 -3.95 8.53
N PHE A 155 1.73 -2.87 8.42
CA PHE A 155 0.26 -2.93 8.33
C PHE A 155 -0.20 -3.57 7.02
N PHE A 156 0.46 -3.27 5.91
CA PHE A 156 0.21 -3.91 4.62
C PHE A 156 0.47 -5.42 4.68
N GLY A 157 1.54 -5.85 5.36
CA GLY A 157 1.85 -7.26 5.56
C GLY A 157 0.78 -7.99 6.37
N LEU A 158 0.34 -7.38 7.48
CA LEU A 158 -0.77 -7.93 8.26
C LEU A 158 -2.06 -8.02 7.44
N TRP A 159 -2.34 -7.02 6.61
CA TRP A 159 -3.47 -7.04 5.69
C TRP A 159 -3.35 -8.18 4.66
N CYS A 160 -2.18 -8.37 4.05
CA CYS A 160 -1.90 -9.46 3.12
C CYS A 160 -2.13 -10.84 3.75
N ILE A 161 -1.73 -11.04 5.02
CA ILE A 161 -2.02 -12.28 5.76
C ILE A 161 -3.54 -12.51 5.91
N LEU A 162 -4.29 -11.47 6.29
CA LEU A 162 -5.75 -11.58 6.50
C LEU A 162 -6.48 -11.83 5.17
N ILE A 163 -6.11 -11.13 4.10
CA ILE A 163 -6.66 -11.36 2.77
C ILE A 163 -6.23 -12.73 2.24
N GLY A 164 -4.98 -13.14 2.45
CA GLY A 164 -4.47 -14.45 2.05
C GLY A 164 -5.26 -15.58 2.70
N TYR A 165 -5.56 -15.45 3.98
CA TYR A 165 -6.47 -16.36 4.70
C TYR A 165 -7.88 -16.37 4.08
N LEU A 166 -8.46 -15.20 3.78
CA LEU A 166 -9.80 -15.10 3.16
C LEU A 166 -9.83 -15.74 1.76
N ILE A 167 -8.78 -15.55 0.95
CA ILE A 167 -8.63 -16.20 -0.36
C ILE A 167 -8.55 -17.71 -0.18
N PHE A 168 -7.72 -18.19 0.76
CA PHE A 168 -7.57 -19.61 1.05
C PHE A 168 -8.90 -20.28 1.47
N ARG A 169 -9.71 -19.57 2.26
CA ARG A 169 -11.04 -20.03 2.70
C ARG A 169 -12.14 -19.83 1.65
N SER A 170 -11.90 -19.00 0.64
CA SER A 170 -12.84 -18.79 -0.46
C SER A 170 -12.92 -20.04 -1.36
N THR A 171 -14.05 -20.18 -2.05
CA THR A 171 -14.19 -21.18 -3.13
C THR A 171 -14.12 -20.56 -4.52
N PHE A 172 -14.05 -19.22 -4.60
CA PHE A 172 -14.15 -18.44 -5.83
C PHE A 172 -12.84 -17.86 -6.36
N LEU A 173 -11.72 -18.01 -5.63
CA LEU A 173 -10.36 -17.69 -6.04
C LEU A 173 -9.41 -18.90 -5.86
N PRO A 174 -8.25 -18.93 -6.56
CA PRO A 174 -7.23 -19.96 -6.36
C PRO A 174 -6.62 -19.87 -4.97
N ARG A 175 -6.69 -20.95 -4.19
CA ARG A 175 -6.16 -20.99 -2.82
C ARG A 175 -4.65 -20.80 -2.75
N ILE A 176 -3.92 -21.20 -3.78
CA ILE A 176 -2.47 -21.03 -3.85
C ILE A 176 -2.07 -19.56 -3.80
N ILE A 177 -2.84 -18.66 -4.45
CA ILE A 177 -2.61 -17.21 -4.39
C ILE A 177 -2.78 -16.72 -2.95
N GLY A 178 -3.76 -17.24 -2.22
CA GLY A 178 -3.96 -16.89 -0.81
C GLY A 178 -2.78 -17.30 0.09
N VAL A 179 -2.17 -18.46 -0.17
CA VAL A 179 -0.97 -18.91 0.57
C VAL A 179 0.23 -18.03 0.23
N LEU A 180 0.45 -17.73 -1.06
CA LEU A 180 1.54 -16.86 -1.49
C LEU A 180 1.40 -15.46 -0.88
N LEU A 181 0.19 -14.90 -0.87
CA LEU A 181 -0.09 -13.60 -0.27
C LEU A 181 0.12 -13.58 1.25
N ALA A 182 -0.15 -14.69 1.95
CA ALA A 182 0.17 -14.79 3.37
C ALA A 182 1.68 -14.85 3.62
N ILE A 183 2.45 -15.54 2.76
CA ILE A 183 3.92 -15.59 2.84
C ILE A 183 4.52 -14.20 2.57
N ASP A 184 4.03 -13.52 1.54
CA ASP A 184 4.37 -12.13 1.25
C ASP A 184 4.11 -11.22 2.45
N GLY A 185 2.92 -11.31 3.04
CA GLY A 185 2.57 -10.51 4.21
C GLY A 185 3.49 -10.75 5.41
N VAL A 186 3.96 -11.98 5.62
CA VAL A 186 5.00 -12.27 6.63
C VAL A 186 6.32 -11.57 6.30
N GLY A 187 6.69 -11.51 5.01
CA GLY A 187 7.86 -10.78 4.53
C GLY A 187 7.78 -9.29 4.87
N TRP A 188 6.66 -8.64 4.55
CA TRP A 188 6.44 -7.23 4.89
C TRP A 188 6.42 -6.95 6.39
N MET A 189 5.92 -7.88 7.21
CA MET A 189 5.96 -7.74 8.67
C MET A 189 7.38 -7.72 9.26
N LEU A 190 8.40 -8.17 8.53
CA LEU A 190 9.80 -8.08 8.99
C LEU A 190 10.28 -6.64 9.18
N TYR A 191 9.61 -5.65 8.60
CA TYR A 191 9.87 -4.22 8.83
C TYR A 191 9.57 -3.75 10.26
N LEU A 192 9.03 -4.61 11.14
CA LEU A 192 9.12 -4.45 12.60
C LEU A 192 10.57 -4.34 13.08
N SER A 193 11.51 -4.90 12.33
CA SER A 193 12.95 -4.73 12.49
C SER A 193 13.55 -4.32 11.13
N PRO A 194 13.66 -3.02 10.83
CA PRO A 194 14.23 -2.54 9.56
C PRO A 194 15.60 -3.14 9.22
N PRO A 195 16.53 -3.35 10.19
CA PRO A 195 17.79 -4.04 9.89
C PRO A 195 17.61 -5.46 9.33
N LEU A 196 16.67 -6.23 9.88
CA LEU A 196 16.36 -7.59 9.42
C LEU A 196 15.69 -7.55 8.04
N ALA A 197 14.71 -6.67 7.86
CA ALA A 197 14.02 -6.50 6.57
C ALA A 197 15.00 -6.13 5.45
N ASN A 198 15.91 -5.19 5.70
CA ASN A 198 16.91 -4.76 4.73
C ASN A 198 17.89 -5.89 4.35
N GLN A 199 18.29 -6.74 5.30
CA GLN A 199 19.12 -7.92 5.01
C GLN A 199 18.39 -8.95 4.14
N LEU A 200 17.08 -9.06 4.30
CA LEU A 200 16.24 -10.05 3.60
C LEU A 200 15.45 -9.46 2.44
N PHE A 201 15.73 -8.20 2.05
CA PHE A 201 14.93 -7.45 1.08
C PHE A 201 14.70 -8.22 -0.22
N LEU A 202 15.73 -8.89 -0.76
CA LEU A 202 15.60 -9.66 -2.00
C LEU A 202 14.56 -10.79 -1.87
N PHE A 203 14.52 -11.47 -0.73
CA PHE A 203 13.55 -12.54 -0.48
C PHE A 203 12.14 -11.98 -0.31
N ILE A 204 12.00 -10.86 0.39
CA ILE A 204 10.72 -10.15 0.56
C ILE A 204 10.19 -9.71 -0.80
N ALA A 205 11.01 -9.04 -1.61
CA ALA A 205 10.64 -8.56 -2.94
C ALA A 205 10.23 -9.70 -3.88
N VAL A 206 10.93 -10.84 -3.84
CA VAL A 206 10.55 -12.03 -4.63
C VAL A 206 9.24 -12.63 -4.14
N ALA A 207 9.03 -12.74 -2.82
CA ALA A 207 7.78 -13.23 -2.26
C ALA A 207 6.58 -12.35 -2.66
N SER A 208 6.73 -11.03 -2.53
CA SER A 208 5.75 -10.02 -2.99
C SER A 208 5.44 -10.17 -4.47
N ALA A 209 6.47 -10.19 -5.33
CA ALA A 209 6.28 -10.34 -6.77
C ALA A 209 5.55 -11.65 -7.13
N LEU A 210 5.83 -12.75 -6.43
CA LEU A 210 5.17 -14.04 -6.65
C LEU A 210 3.75 -14.12 -6.08
N ALA A 211 3.35 -13.21 -5.21
CA ALA A 211 2.03 -13.17 -4.62
C ALA A 211 1.11 -12.13 -5.28
N GLU A 212 1.56 -10.88 -5.30
CA GLU A 212 0.77 -9.71 -5.70
C GLU A 212 0.60 -9.66 -7.22
N ILE A 213 1.65 -9.89 -8.02
CA ILE A 213 1.52 -9.86 -9.49
C ILE A 213 0.53 -10.94 -9.97
N PRO A 214 0.61 -12.20 -9.51
CA PRO A 214 -0.39 -13.20 -9.89
C PRO A 214 -1.80 -12.87 -9.40
N LEU A 215 -1.97 -12.30 -8.20
CA LEU A 215 -3.27 -11.87 -7.70
C LEU A 215 -3.86 -10.77 -8.60
N MET A 216 -3.10 -9.70 -8.83
CA MET A 216 -3.46 -8.57 -9.70
C MET A 216 -3.87 -9.07 -11.08
N LEU A 217 -3.02 -9.86 -11.75
CA LEU A 217 -3.30 -10.39 -13.08
C LEU A 217 -4.53 -11.31 -13.09
N TRP A 218 -4.69 -12.15 -12.07
CA TRP A 218 -5.86 -13.01 -11.95
C TRP A 218 -7.14 -12.18 -11.81
N LEU A 219 -7.13 -11.15 -10.99
CA LEU A 219 -8.28 -10.26 -10.78
C LEU A 219 -8.65 -9.49 -12.05
N LEU A 220 -7.65 -8.97 -12.77
CA LEU A 220 -7.84 -8.23 -14.02
C LEU A 220 -8.42 -9.12 -15.13
N VAL A 221 -7.82 -10.30 -15.35
CA VAL A 221 -8.16 -11.17 -16.49
C VAL A 221 -9.38 -12.05 -16.17
N VAL A 222 -9.29 -12.82 -15.09
CA VAL A 222 -10.25 -13.86 -14.73
C VAL A 222 -11.34 -13.32 -13.79
N GLY A 223 -10.96 -12.49 -12.82
CA GLY A 223 -11.81 -12.07 -11.71
C GLY A 223 -12.12 -13.24 -10.77
N VAL A 224 -13.39 -13.37 -10.36
CA VAL A 224 -13.84 -14.43 -9.45
C VAL A 224 -14.87 -15.36 -10.10
N ASN A 225 -14.98 -16.57 -9.55
CA ASN A 225 -16.09 -17.45 -9.89
C ASN A 225 -17.41 -16.93 -9.27
N ALA A 226 -18.20 -16.20 -10.07
CA ALA A 226 -19.43 -15.58 -9.62
C ALA A 226 -20.48 -16.57 -9.07
N LYS A 227 -20.53 -17.81 -9.60
CA LYS A 227 -21.46 -18.83 -9.11
C LYS A 227 -21.09 -19.25 -7.69
N ARG A 228 -19.83 -19.63 -7.49
CA ARG A 228 -19.30 -20.03 -6.19
C ARG A 228 -19.34 -18.91 -5.15
N TRP A 229 -19.14 -17.67 -5.59
CA TRP A 229 -19.28 -16.50 -4.73
C TRP A 229 -20.73 -16.35 -4.21
N LYS A 230 -21.73 -16.47 -5.09
CA LYS A 230 -23.15 -16.43 -4.70
C LYS A 230 -23.54 -17.60 -3.80
N GLU A 231 -22.99 -18.79 -4.04
CA GLU A 231 -23.21 -19.96 -3.18
C GLU A 231 -22.67 -19.71 -1.76
N GLN A 232 -21.46 -19.15 -1.63
CA GLN A 232 -20.91 -18.77 -0.31
C GLN A 232 -21.70 -17.65 0.36
N GLU A 233 -22.16 -16.65 -0.41
CA GLU A 233 -23.04 -15.60 0.10
C GLU A 233 -24.35 -16.17 0.66
N ALA A 234 -25.04 -17.02 -0.09
CA ALA A 234 -26.27 -17.66 0.37
C ALA A 234 -26.06 -18.50 1.65
N ALA A 235 -24.95 -19.25 1.72
CA ALA A 235 -24.60 -20.04 2.91
C ALA A 235 -24.33 -19.14 4.13
N ALA A 236 -23.61 -18.04 3.95
CA ALA A 236 -23.35 -17.08 5.03
C ALA A 236 -24.66 -16.47 5.57
N TRP A 237 -25.58 -16.07 4.70
CA TRP A 237 -26.89 -15.55 5.12
C TRP A 237 -27.75 -16.58 5.85
N ALA A 238 -27.70 -17.85 5.44
CA ALA A 238 -28.41 -18.93 6.13
C ALA A 238 -27.89 -19.12 7.57
N SER A 239 -26.57 -19.02 7.78
CA SER A 239 -25.95 -19.16 9.11
C SER A 239 -26.29 -18.03 10.09
N LEU A 240 -26.75 -16.87 9.60
CA LEU A 240 -27.15 -15.72 10.43
C LEU A 240 -28.63 -15.73 10.81
N ARG A 241 -29.43 -16.64 10.23
CA ARG A 241 -30.88 -16.77 10.48
C ARG A 241 -31.24 -17.88 11.46
N ILE A 242 -30.24 -18.61 11.96
CA ILE A 242 -30.36 -19.66 12.99
C ILE A 242 -29.83 -19.07 14.29
#